data_AF-A0A850BQM0-F1
#
_entry.id   AF-A0A850BQM0-F1
#
_cell.length_a   1.000
_cell.length_b   1.000
_cell.length_c   1.000
_cell.angle_alpha   90.00
_cell.angle_beta   90.00
_cell.angle_gamma   90.00
#
_symmetry.space_group_name_H-M   'P 1'
#
loop_
_entity.id
_entity.type
_entity.pdbx_description
1 polymer ?
#
loop_
_entity_poly.entity_id
_entity_poly.type
_entity_poly.pdbx_seq_one_letter_code
_entity_poly.pdbx_strand_id
1 'polypeptide(L)'
;MKRAHGYQGSYLIGFIVIGAVALRAILFYQGQSNLVPVVFLLAIYALLYALEPALSSRFPRHKFFYFPLQTALAAILSNLRPFLDFQTLLYIPLCMQAFHLLSRRAATIWAILYAALLSVTLMLGMSFLEGLAFILLYLAVGAFLISYDFLYSRTQADEVESQRLLADLQSAHAKLQEYAAQTEELAAARERNRLARELHDSVSQAIFSITLTSQSARLLLDREPARVPEQLDRLQTMTEQALAQLRSLIAQLRPPQS
;
A
#
# COMPACT_ATOMS: atom_id res chain seq x y z
N MET A 1 13.57 -4.06 -3.93
CA MET A 1 13.62 -2.92 -2.98
C MET A 1 12.70 -3.05 -1.75
N LYS A 2 12.09 -4.20 -1.43
CA LYS A 2 11.07 -4.36 -0.37
C LYS A 2 11.55 -4.62 1.07
N ARG A 3 12.86 -4.58 1.37
CA ARG A 3 13.42 -4.91 2.71
C ARG A 3 13.91 -3.71 3.53
N ALA A 4 13.79 -2.49 3.01
CA ALA A 4 14.55 -1.35 3.54
C ALA A 4 13.92 -0.61 4.73
N HIS A 5 12.59 -0.66 4.93
CA HIS A 5 11.92 0.23 5.90
C HIS A 5 11.93 -0.31 7.33
N GLY A 6 11.66 -1.60 7.55
CA GLY A 6 11.87 -2.24 8.86
C GLY A 6 13.34 -2.24 9.33
N TYR A 7 14.26 -2.15 8.37
CA TYR A 7 15.71 -2.01 8.63
C TYR A 7 16.08 -0.67 9.27
N GLN A 8 15.30 0.39 9.12
CA GLN A 8 15.69 1.70 9.66
C GLN A 8 15.36 1.83 11.16
N GLY A 9 14.25 1.23 11.60
CA GLY A 9 13.81 1.28 12.99
C GLY A 9 14.76 0.54 13.95
N SER A 10 15.17 -0.69 13.59
CA SER A 10 16.10 -1.46 14.43
C SER A 10 17.49 -0.84 14.54
N TYR A 11 18.01 -0.24 13.47
CA TYR A 11 19.30 0.45 13.52
C TYR A 11 19.23 1.71 14.36
N LEU A 12 18.11 2.45 14.33
CA LEU A 12 17.92 3.61 15.20
C LEU A 12 17.98 3.19 16.69
N ILE A 13 17.28 2.11 17.05
CA ILE A 13 17.35 1.55 18.42
C ILE A 13 18.78 1.13 18.75
N GLY A 14 19.48 0.46 17.83
CA GLY A 14 20.88 0.09 18.00
C GLY A 14 21.81 1.28 18.23
N PHE A 15 21.69 2.34 17.44
CA PHE A 15 22.47 3.57 17.61
C PHE A 15 22.18 4.28 18.93
N ILE A 16 20.92 4.29 19.38
CA ILE A 16 20.55 4.85 20.69
C ILE A 16 21.24 4.06 21.81
N VAL A 17 21.21 2.72 21.75
CA VAL A 17 21.88 1.85 22.73
C VAL A 17 23.40 2.08 22.73
N ILE A 18 24.03 2.08 21.56
CA ILE A 18 25.48 2.30 21.41
C ILE A 18 25.87 3.69 21.91
N GLY A 19 25.09 4.72 21.58
CA GLY A 19 25.29 6.08 22.05
C GLY A 19 25.18 6.21 23.56
N ALA A 20 24.19 5.55 24.17
CA ALA A 20 24.03 5.51 25.62
C ALA A 20 25.22 4.83 26.31
N VAL A 21 25.71 3.71 25.76
CA VAL A 21 26.90 3.01 26.24
C VAL A 21 28.15 3.87 26.10
N ALA A 22 28.33 4.56 24.97
CA ALA A 22 29.47 5.44 24.74
C ALA A 22 29.48 6.64 25.71
N LEU A 23 28.34 7.28 25.91
CA LEU A 23 28.21 8.39 26.86
C LEU A 23 28.54 7.94 28.29
N ARG A 24 27.97 6.80 28.72
CA ARG A 24 28.26 6.21 30.03
C ARG A 24 29.75 5.83 30.18
N ALA A 25 30.36 5.28 29.13
CA ALA A 25 31.77 4.93 29.13
C ALA A 25 32.66 6.17 29.33
N ILE A 26 32.38 7.26 28.60
CA ILE A 26 33.15 8.50 28.71
C ILE A 26 33.04 9.10 30.12
N LEU A 27 31.83 9.16 30.68
CA LEU A 27 31.60 9.71 32.02
C LEU A 27 32.27 8.88 33.11
N PHE A 28 32.27 7.56 32.98
CA PHE A 28 32.83 6.67 34.01
C PHE A 28 34.35 6.58 33.95
N TYR A 29 34.93 6.46 32.75
CA TYR A 29 36.38 6.37 32.56
C TYR A 29 37.08 7.73 32.56
N GLN A 30 36.35 8.83 32.80
CA GLN A 30 36.94 10.16 32.89
C GLN A 30 38.04 10.18 33.97
N GLY A 31 39.28 10.47 33.58
CA GLY A 31 40.44 10.47 34.48
C GLY A 31 41.10 9.10 34.69
N GLN A 32 40.66 8.03 34.01
CA GLN A 32 41.31 6.72 34.03
C GLN A 32 42.16 6.47 32.78
N SER A 33 43.24 5.70 32.90
CA SER A 33 44.11 5.30 31.78
C SER A 33 43.39 4.46 30.72
N ASN A 34 42.29 3.80 31.08
CA ASN A 34 41.52 2.92 30.20
C ASN A 34 40.51 3.66 29.30
N LEU A 35 40.36 4.98 29.42
CA LEU A 35 39.42 5.76 28.62
C LEU A 35 39.69 5.63 27.12
N VAL A 36 40.94 5.86 26.71
CA VAL A 36 41.36 5.84 25.30
C VAL A 36 41.09 4.48 24.64
N PRO A 37 41.53 3.34 25.20
CA PRO A 37 41.24 2.04 24.58
C PRO A 37 39.75 1.69 24.55
N VAL A 38 38.98 2.03 25.59
CA VAL A 38 37.53 1.78 25.62
C VAL A 38 36.80 2.57 24.54
N VAL A 39 37.08 3.87 24.42
CA VAL A 39 36.45 4.73 23.40
C VAL A 39 36.86 4.29 22.00
N PHE A 40 38.13 3.91 21.81
CA PHE A 40 38.62 3.41 20.51
C PHE A 40 37.92 2.12 20.09
N LEU A 41 37.80 1.14 20.99
CA LEU A 41 37.10 -0.12 20.71
C LEU A 41 35.59 0.09 20.49
N LEU A 42 34.96 1.01 21.24
CA LEU A 42 33.56 1.40 21.02
C LEU A 42 33.36 2.09 19.66
N ALA A 43 34.31 2.94 19.25
CA ALA A 43 34.27 3.58 17.94
C ALA A 43 34.38 2.55 16.81
N ILE A 44 35.27 1.55 16.95
CA ILE A 44 35.35 0.43 16.00
C ILE A 44 34.02 -0.34 15.98
N TYR A 45 33.44 -0.62 17.14
CA TYR A 45 32.17 -1.35 17.25
C TYR A 45 31.04 -0.60 16.53
N ALA A 46 30.91 0.70 16.81
CA ALA A 46 29.90 1.57 16.21
C ALA A 46 30.11 1.73 14.69
N LEU A 47 31.36 1.86 14.25
CA LEU A 47 31.70 1.98 12.84
C LEU A 47 31.36 0.69 12.08
N LEU A 48 31.70 -0.48 12.63
CA LEU A 48 31.32 -1.77 12.06
C LEU A 48 29.80 -1.92 11.99
N TYR A 49 29.09 -1.51 13.04
CA TYR A 49 27.62 -1.52 13.08
C TYR A 49 27.01 -0.62 11.99
N ALA A 50 27.57 0.57 11.79
CA ALA A 50 27.12 1.53 10.78
C ALA A 50 27.48 1.13 9.33
N LEU A 51 28.59 0.44 9.13
CA LEU A 51 29.05 -0.03 7.82
C LEU A 51 28.37 -1.31 7.35
N GLU A 52 27.70 -2.03 8.25
CA GLU A 52 27.08 -3.31 7.94
C GLU A 52 26.05 -3.22 6.77
N PRO A 53 25.15 -2.22 6.69
CA PRO A 53 24.20 -2.12 5.58
C PRO A 53 24.88 -1.96 4.22
N ALA A 54 26.03 -1.28 4.19
CA ALA A 54 26.83 -1.12 2.98
C ALA A 54 27.55 -2.42 2.61
N LEU A 55 28.11 -3.14 3.60
CA LEU A 55 28.80 -4.42 3.40
C LEU A 55 27.85 -5.53 2.97
N SER A 56 26.63 -5.56 3.53
CA SER A 56 25.62 -6.57 3.21
C SER A 56 25.12 -6.48 1.78
N SER A 57 25.18 -5.30 1.17
CA SER A 57 24.87 -5.08 -0.25
C SER A 57 25.95 -5.64 -1.21
N ARG A 58 27.23 -5.67 -0.78
CA ARG A 58 28.36 -6.04 -1.65
C ARG A 58 28.84 -7.48 -1.48
N PHE A 59 28.80 -8.04 -0.27
CA PHE A 59 29.36 -9.37 0.02
C PHE A 59 28.41 -10.23 0.85
N PRO A 60 27.68 -11.20 0.29
CA PRO A 60 26.71 -11.99 1.05
C PRO A 60 27.33 -12.89 2.12
N ARG A 61 28.63 -13.23 2.00
CA ARG A 61 29.37 -14.04 2.98
C ARG A 61 29.96 -13.24 4.16
N HIS A 62 29.85 -11.90 4.18
CA HIS A 62 30.43 -11.08 5.26
C HIS A 62 29.89 -11.45 6.65
N LYS A 63 28.64 -11.93 6.74
CA LYS A 63 27.94 -12.30 7.97
C LYS A 63 28.70 -13.33 8.81
N PHE A 64 29.41 -14.27 8.15
CA PHE A 64 30.18 -15.30 8.85
C PHE A 64 31.39 -14.74 9.60
N PHE A 65 31.96 -13.62 9.15
CA PHE A 65 33.08 -12.97 9.81
C PHE A 65 32.61 -11.84 10.74
N TYR A 66 31.57 -11.12 10.32
CA TYR A 66 31.01 -9.97 11.04
C TYR A 66 30.52 -10.34 12.43
N PHE A 67 29.65 -11.36 12.56
CA PHE A 67 29.06 -11.71 13.86
C PHE A 67 30.11 -12.18 14.88
N PRO A 68 31.03 -13.11 14.55
CA PRO A 68 32.12 -13.46 15.47
C PRO A 68 33.02 -12.27 15.83
N LEU A 69 33.35 -11.42 14.86
CA LEU A 69 34.20 -10.24 15.11
C LEU A 69 33.53 -9.23 16.05
N GLN A 70 32.26 -8.90 15.83
CA GLN A 70 31.51 -8.00 16.72
C GLN A 70 31.27 -8.61 18.09
N THR A 71 31.04 -9.94 18.16
CA THR A 71 30.93 -10.65 19.43
C THR A 71 32.23 -10.59 20.22
N ALA A 72 33.36 -10.83 19.57
CA ALA A 72 34.68 -10.73 20.19
C ALA A 72 34.94 -9.31 20.68
N LEU A 73 34.60 -8.29 19.90
CA LEU A 73 34.75 -6.89 20.29
C LEU A 73 33.87 -6.51 21.48
N ALA A 74 32.60 -6.92 21.47
CA ALA A 74 31.67 -6.72 22.59
C ALA A 74 32.14 -7.46 23.86
N ALA A 75 32.64 -8.69 23.73
CA ALA A 75 33.18 -9.47 24.83
C ALA A 75 34.46 -8.88 25.41
N ILE A 76 35.37 -8.38 24.56
CA ILE A 76 36.58 -7.66 25.01
C ILE A 76 36.13 -6.42 25.78
N LEU A 77 35.26 -5.60 25.20
CA LEU A 77 34.74 -4.40 25.84
C LEU A 77 34.13 -4.71 27.20
N SER A 78 33.27 -5.74 27.31
CA SER A 78 32.58 -6.09 28.56
C SER A 78 33.46 -6.71 29.64
N ASN A 79 34.68 -7.17 29.30
CA ASN A 79 35.61 -7.76 30.25
C ASN A 79 36.77 -6.83 30.64
N LEU A 80 36.84 -5.61 30.07
CA LEU A 80 37.79 -4.61 30.52
C LEU A 80 37.51 -4.25 31.98
N ARG A 81 38.57 -4.16 32.79
CA ARG A 81 38.49 -3.77 34.19
C ARG A 81 38.67 -2.25 34.33
N PRO A 82 37.91 -1.56 35.21
CA PRO A 82 36.79 -2.06 36.02
C PRO A 82 35.59 -2.54 35.20
N PHE A 83 34.94 -3.61 35.68
CA PHE A 83 33.78 -4.20 35.03
C PHE A 83 32.59 -3.24 35.05
N LEU A 84 31.87 -3.15 33.93
CA LEU A 84 30.75 -2.23 33.78
C LEU A 84 29.54 -2.92 33.15
N ASP A 85 28.44 -2.94 33.91
CA ASP A 85 27.19 -3.62 33.56
C ASP A 85 26.66 -3.15 32.20
N PHE A 86 26.76 -1.84 31.93
CA PHE A 86 26.20 -1.21 30.74
C PHE A 86 26.90 -1.59 29.43
N GLN A 87 28.16 -2.06 29.46
CA GLN A 87 28.84 -2.55 28.24
C GLN A 87 28.19 -3.83 27.71
N THR A 88 27.57 -4.61 28.59
CA THR A 88 26.81 -5.82 28.25
C THR A 88 25.55 -5.51 27.42
N LEU A 89 25.09 -4.25 27.43
CA LEU A 89 23.94 -3.82 26.63
C LEU A 89 24.23 -3.88 25.12
N LEU A 90 25.50 -3.90 24.71
CA LEU A 90 25.90 -4.01 23.30
C LEU A 90 25.46 -5.34 22.66
N TYR A 91 25.21 -6.39 23.44
CA TYR A 91 24.67 -7.64 22.92
C TYR A 91 23.24 -7.51 22.37
N ILE A 92 22.45 -6.54 22.85
CA ILE A 92 21.06 -6.34 22.41
C ILE A 92 20.97 -5.93 20.93
N PRO A 93 21.69 -4.87 20.46
CA PRO A 93 21.76 -4.55 19.04
C PRO A 93 22.23 -5.71 18.16
N LEU A 94 23.15 -6.56 18.64
CA LEU A 94 23.62 -7.75 17.93
C LEU A 94 22.51 -8.80 17.76
N CYS A 95 21.70 -9.02 18.80
CA CYS A 95 20.52 -9.89 18.72
C CYS A 95 19.56 -9.39 17.63
N MET A 96 19.20 -8.10 17.67
CA MET A 96 18.28 -7.50 16.69
C MET A 96 18.83 -7.67 15.27
N GLN A 97 20.11 -7.38 15.07
CA GLN A 97 20.78 -7.53 13.80
C GLN A 97 20.81 -9.00 13.32
N ALA A 98 21.01 -9.96 14.24
CA ALA A 98 20.96 -11.38 13.91
C ALA A 98 19.59 -11.81 13.35
N PHE A 99 18.49 -11.31 13.92
CA PHE A 99 17.13 -11.60 13.44
C PHE A 99 16.83 -11.03 12.04
N HIS A 100 17.47 -9.92 11.64
CA HIS A 100 17.30 -9.35 10.31
C HIS A 100 18.20 -9.98 9.24
N LEU A 101 19.41 -10.41 9.61
CA LEU A 101 20.45 -10.83 8.65
C LEU A 101 20.56 -12.34 8.47
N LEU A 102 20.27 -13.11 9.52
CA LEU A 102 20.34 -14.57 9.47
C LEU A 102 18.96 -15.20 9.28
N SER A 103 18.95 -16.49 8.98
CA SER A 103 17.73 -17.28 9.03
C SER A 103 17.22 -17.37 10.48
N ARG A 104 15.90 -17.54 10.67
CA ARG A 104 15.28 -17.60 12.01
C ARG A 104 16.00 -18.58 12.95
N ARG A 105 16.44 -19.74 12.45
CA ARG A 105 17.18 -20.75 13.25
C ARG A 105 18.56 -20.26 13.70
N ALA A 106 19.32 -19.65 12.79
CA ALA A 106 20.64 -19.13 13.12
C ALA A 106 20.54 -17.90 14.03
N ALA A 107 19.54 -17.04 13.83
CA ALA A 107 19.25 -15.91 14.71
C ALA A 107 18.93 -16.36 16.15
N THR A 108 18.11 -17.40 16.33
CA THR A 108 17.82 -17.95 17.66
C THR A 108 19.06 -18.53 18.34
N ILE A 109 19.95 -19.18 17.58
CA ILE A 109 21.21 -19.71 18.13
C ILE A 109 22.10 -18.56 18.63
N TRP A 110 22.25 -17.50 17.82
CA TRP A 110 23.01 -16.32 18.22
C TRP A 110 22.38 -15.58 19.40
N ALA A 111 21.05 -15.46 19.45
CA ALA A 111 20.36 -14.83 20.57
C ALA A 111 20.57 -15.60 21.88
N ILE A 112 20.51 -16.94 21.85
CA ILE A 112 20.82 -17.79 23.02
C ILE A 112 22.28 -17.62 23.43
N LEU A 113 23.21 -17.59 22.47
CA LEU A 113 24.63 -17.38 22.74
C LEU A 113 24.87 -16.01 23.40
N TYR A 114 24.24 -14.95 22.91
CA TYR A 114 24.36 -13.61 23.48
C TYR A 114 23.73 -13.51 24.87
N ALA A 115 22.58 -14.15 25.09
CA ALA A 115 21.98 -14.25 26.42
C ALA A 115 22.89 -14.99 27.41
N ALA A 116 23.55 -16.07 26.97
CA ALA A 116 24.49 -16.82 27.79
C ALA A 116 25.76 -16.00 28.10
N LEU A 117 26.34 -15.34 27.08
CA LEU A 117 27.51 -14.47 27.25
C LEU A 117 27.21 -13.31 28.21
N LEU A 118 26.06 -12.66 28.04
CA LEU A 118 25.55 -11.62 28.94
C LEU A 118 25.45 -12.14 30.38
N SER A 119 24.88 -13.33 30.56
CA SER A 119 24.66 -13.92 31.88
C SER A 119 25.97 -14.26 32.59
N VAL A 120 26.91 -14.89 31.87
CA VAL A 120 28.23 -15.24 32.39
C VAL A 120 29.02 -13.97 32.74
N THR A 121 28.98 -12.97 31.86
CA THR A 121 29.70 -11.70 32.03
C THR A 121 29.22 -10.96 33.29
N LEU A 122 27.91 -10.86 33.52
CA LEU A 122 27.34 -10.22 34.71
C LEU A 122 27.63 -11.02 36.00
N MET A 123 27.56 -12.35 35.94
CA MET A 123 27.86 -13.21 37.10
C MET A 123 29.32 -13.17 37.54
N LEU A 124 30.26 -13.01 36.60
CA LEU A 124 31.68 -12.89 36.91
C LEU A 124 32.08 -11.46 37.34
N GLY A 125 31.28 -10.47 36.94
CA GLY A 125 31.53 -9.06 37.20
C GLY A 125 30.96 -8.54 38.52
N MET A 126 29.87 -9.13 39.01
CA MET A 126 29.08 -8.63 40.14
C MET A 126 28.84 -9.68 41.22
N SER A 127 28.24 -9.26 42.33
CA SER A 127 27.69 -10.19 43.33
C SER A 127 26.54 -11.02 42.73
N PHE A 128 26.27 -12.19 43.32
CA PHE A 128 25.24 -13.12 42.80
C PHE A 128 23.85 -12.47 42.69
N LEU A 129 23.43 -11.71 43.72
CA LEU A 129 22.12 -11.05 43.77
C LEU A 129 22.01 -9.92 42.74
N GLU A 130 23.04 -9.07 42.63
CA GLU A 130 23.07 -7.99 41.64
C GLU A 130 23.11 -8.55 40.21
N GLY A 131 23.98 -9.54 39.97
CA GLY A 131 24.06 -10.23 38.69
C GLY A 131 22.71 -10.79 38.25
N LEU A 132 21.99 -11.46 39.14
CA LEU A 132 20.69 -12.06 38.83
C LEU A 132 19.66 -10.97 38.47
N ALA A 133 19.63 -9.88 39.24
CA ALA A 133 18.74 -8.75 38.96
C ALA A 133 19.00 -8.13 37.57
N PHE A 134 20.26 -7.87 37.22
CA PHE A 134 20.62 -7.30 35.92
C PHE A 134 20.39 -8.26 34.75
N ILE A 135 20.61 -9.56 34.94
CA ILE A 135 20.29 -10.58 33.93
C ILE A 135 18.80 -10.55 33.61
N LEU A 136 17.95 -10.60 34.63
CA LEU A 136 16.50 -10.55 34.44
C LEU A 136 16.07 -9.26 33.75
N LEU A 137 16.63 -8.12 34.17
CA LEU A 137 16.36 -6.82 33.57
C LEU A 137 16.76 -6.79 32.09
N TYR A 138 17.98 -7.17 31.74
CA TYR A 138 18.47 -7.08 30.36
C TYR A 138 17.84 -8.12 29.44
N LEU A 139 17.51 -9.32 29.94
CA LEU A 139 16.73 -10.29 29.16
C LEU A 139 15.31 -9.77 28.91
N ALA A 140 14.67 -9.14 29.90
CA ALA A 140 13.35 -8.53 29.73
C ALA A 140 13.39 -7.37 28.73
N VAL A 141 14.38 -6.48 28.81
CA VAL A 141 14.56 -5.36 27.87
C VAL A 141 14.87 -5.88 26.47
N GLY A 142 15.76 -6.86 26.33
CA GLY A 142 16.08 -7.48 25.04
C GLY A 142 14.86 -8.15 24.41
N ALA A 143 14.11 -8.93 25.18
CA ALA A 143 12.87 -9.56 24.71
C ALA A 143 11.82 -8.52 24.30
N PHE A 144 11.67 -7.44 25.07
CA PHE A 144 10.77 -6.33 24.74
C PHE A 144 11.15 -5.64 23.43
N LEU A 145 12.43 -5.28 23.25
CA LEU A 145 12.91 -4.60 22.05
C LEU A 145 12.80 -5.48 20.79
N ILE A 146 13.12 -6.78 20.90
CA ILE A 146 12.97 -7.73 19.80
C ILE A 146 11.48 -7.94 19.46
N SER A 147 10.61 -8.04 20.46
CA SER A 147 9.17 -8.16 20.27
C SER A 147 8.58 -6.92 19.59
N TYR A 148 9.01 -5.74 20.03
CA TYR A 148 8.61 -4.46 19.44
C TYR A 148 9.05 -4.35 17.98
N ASP A 149 10.31 -4.68 17.67
CA ASP A 149 10.84 -4.67 16.29
C ASP A 149 10.05 -5.61 15.36
N PHE A 150 9.72 -6.81 15.85
CA PHE A 150 8.92 -7.78 15.12
C PHE A 150 7.49 -7.31 14.85
N LEU A 151 6.85 -6.69 15.85
CA LEU A 151 5.50 -6.13 15.71
C LEU A 151 5.48 -4.94 14.74
N TYR A 152 6.42 -4.01 14.90
CA TYR A 152 6.54 -2.83 14.06
C TYR A 152 6.80 -3.21 12.58
N SER A 153 7.66 -4.19 12.34
CA SER A 153 7.93 -4.71 11.00
C SER A 153 6.71 -5.34 10.33
N ARG A 154 5.79 -5.94 11.11
CA ARG A 154 4.52 -6.47 10.58
C ARG A 154 3.56 -5.35 10.20
N THR A 155 3.36 -4.38 11.08
CA THR A 155 2.46 -3.25 10.83
C THR A 155 2.85 -2.47 9.59
N GLN A 156 4.14 -2.21 9.36
CA GLN A 156 4.60 -1.55 8.13
C GLN A 156 4.30 -2.37 6.87
N ALA A 157 4.43 -3.69 6.93
CA ALA A 157 4.12 -4.55 5.78
C ALA A 157 2.63 -4.48 5.44
N ASP A 158 1.78 -4.51 6.47
CA ASP A 158 0.32 -4.43 6.35
C ASP A 158 -0.12 -3.06 5.81
N GLU A 159 0.52 -1.97 6.24
CA GLU A 159 0.25 -0.62 5.73
C GLU A 159 0.56 -0.47 4.24
N VAL A 160 1.71 -0.97 3.80
CA VAL A 160 2.10 -0.94 2.38
C VAL A 160 1.15 -1.77 1.52
N GLU A 161 0.70 -2.91 2.04
CA GLU A 161 -0.30 -3.76 1.35
C GLU A 161 -1.66 -3.08 1.29
N SER A 162 -2.12 -2.49 2.40
CA SER A 162 -3.37 -1.72 2.46
C SER A 162 -3.39 -0.55 1.48
N GLN A 163 -2.31 0.24 1.41
CA GLN A 163 -2.18 1.33 0.45
C GLN A 163 -2.23 0.85 -1.00
N ARG A 164 -1.61 -0.30 -1.29
CA ARG A 164 -1.66 -0.90 -2.62
C ARG A 164 -3.08 -1.33 -2.98
N LEU A 165 -3.78 -1.99 -2.06
CA LEU A 165 -5.17 -2.43 -2.27
C LEU A 165 -6.11 -1.25 -2.48
N LEU A 166 -5.92 -0.15 -1.73
CA LEU A 166 -6.68 1.08 -1.92
C LEU A 166 -6.44 1.69 -3.30
N ALA A 167 -5.19 1.75 -3.76
CA ALA A 167 -4.88 2.24 -5.10
C ALA A 167 -5.50 1.36 -6.21
N ASP A 168 -5.43 0.03 -6.05
CA ASP A 168 -6.04 -0.92 -6.98
C ASP A 168 -7.57 -0.75 -7.01
N LEU A 169 -8.22 -0.60 -5.86
CA LEU A 169 -9.67 -0.36 -5.74
C LEU A 169 -10.09 0.97 -6.39
N GLN A 170 -9.34 2.05 -6.16
CA GLN A 170 -9.59 3.34 -6.81
C GLN A 170 -9.50 3.24 -8.34
N SER A 171 -8.50 2.51 -8.86
CA SER A 171 -8.34 2.29 -10.30
C SER A 171 -9.49 1.48 -10.90
N ALA A 172 -9.96 0.45 -10.20
CA ALA A 172 -11.10 -0.36 -10.62
C ALA A 172 -12.40 0.45 -10.60
N HIS A 173 -12.59 1.28 -9.57
CA HIS A 173 -13.75 2.17 -9.46
C HIS A 173 -13.78 3.19 -10.60
N ALA A 174 -12.65 3.80 -10.95
CA ALA A 174 -12.56 4.73 -12.08
C ALA A 174 -12.94 4.05 -13.41
N LYS A 175 -12.47 2.83 -13.66
CA LYS A 175 -12.83 2.05 -14.86
C LYS A 175 -14.31 1.70 -14.90
N LEU A 176 -14.90 1.32 -13.76
CA LEU A 176 -16.33 1.04 -13.68
C LEU A 176 -17.16 2.28 -13.98
N GLN A 177 -16.75 3.46 -13.48
CA GLN A 177 -17.41 4.73 -13.81
C GLN A 177 -17.31 5.05 -15.31
N GLU A 178 -16.15 4.83 -15.93
CA GLU A 178 -15.96 5.01 -17.37
C GLU A 178 -16.86 4.08 -18.18
N TYR A 179 -16.90 2.78 -17.84
CA TYR A 179 -17.78 1.82 -18.52
C TYR A 179 -19.26 2.12 -18.30
N ALA A 180 -19.64 2.60 -17.11
CA ALA A 180 -21.02 3.02 -16.85
C ALA A 180 -21.41 4.19 -17.76
N ALA A 181 -20.55 5.21 -17.87
CA ALA A 181 -20.79 6.36 -18.76
C ALA A 181 -20.89 5.93 -20.24
N GLN A 182 -20.00 5.06 -20.71
CA GLN A 182 -20.05 4.51 -22.07
C GLN A 182 -21.33 3.71 -22.32
N THR A 183 -21.77 2.93 -21.32
CA THR A 183 -23.00 2.13 -21.41
C THR A 183 -24.23 3.02 -21.47
N GLU A 184 -24.25 4.10 -20.68
CA GLU A 184 -25.33 5.10 -20.70
C GLU A 184 -25.41 5.81 -22.06
N GLU A 185 -24.27 6.25 -22.60
CA GLU A 185 -24.21 6.88 -23.92
C GLU A 185 -24.69 5.93 -25.03
N LEU A 186 -24.26 4.67 -24.97
CA LEU A 186 -24.67 3.64 -25.92
C LEU A 186 -26.17 3.32 -25.80
N ALA A 187 -26.70 3.27 -24.59
CA ALA A 187 -28.14 3.09 -24.36
C ALA A 187 -28.93 4.28 -24.93
N ALA A 188 -28.49 5.51 -24.66
CA ALA A 188 -29.12 6.72 -25.22
C ALA A 188 -29.07 6.74 -26.76
N ALA A 189 -27.95 6.33 -27.37
CA ALA A 189 -27.81 6.26 -28.83
C ALA A 189 -28.69 5.18 -29.45
N ARG A 190 -28.84 4.01 -28.80
CA ARG A 190 -29.77 2.95 -29.23
C ARG A 190 -31.20 3.43 -29.19
N GLU A 191 -31.57 4.15 -28.14
CA GLU A 191 -32.93 4.67 -27.98
C GLU A 191 -33.25 5.73 -29.03
N ARG A 192 -32.34 6.66 -29.31
CA ARG A 192 -32.48 7.62 -30.43
C ARG A 192 -32.69 6.91 -31.78
N ASN A 193 -31.93 5.85 -32.06
CA ASN A 193 -32.08 5.06 -33.29
C ASN A 193 -33.40 4.27 -33.34
N ARG A 194 -33.90 3.78 -32.20
CA ARG A 194 -35.21 3.14 -32.11
C ARG A 194 -36.30 4.15 -32.44
N LEU A 195 -36.29 5.31 -31.80
CA LEU A 195 -37.26 6.39 -32.03
C LEU A 195 -37.22 6.92 -33.47
N ALA A 196 -36.03 7.05 -34.07
CA ALA A 196 -35.90 7.47 -35.46
C ALA A 196 -36.54 6.48 -36.45
N ARG A 197 -36.43 5.17 -36.20
CA ARG A 197 -37.08 4.13 -37.01
C ARG A 197 -38.60 4.14 -36.83
N GLU A 198 -39.08 4.20 -35.59
CA GLU A 198 -40.52 4.29 -35.30
C GLU A 198 -41.17 5.53 -35.94
N LEU A 199 -40.46 6.67 -35.89
CA LEU A 199 -40.85 7.87 -36.63
C LEU A 199 -40.91 7.63 -38.14
N HIS A 200 -39.86 7.06 -38.73
CA HIS A 200 -39.79 6.82 -40.17
C HIS A 200 -40.92 5.89 -40.65
N ASP A 201 -41.20 4.83 -39.90
CA ASP A 201 -42.27 3.88 -40.22
C ASP A 201 -43.65 4.54 -40.13
N SER A 202 -43.91 5.28 -39.06
CA SER A 202 -45.17 6.03 -38.87
C SER A 202 -45.40 7.08 -39.97
N VAL A 203 -44.36 7.85 -40.32
CA VAL A 203 -44.43 8.88 -41.38
C VAL A 203 -44.64 8.23 -42.74
N SER A 204 -43.91 7.16 -43.05
CA SER A 204 -44.04 6.44 -44.32
C SER A 204 -45.45 5.87 -44.48
N GLN A 205 -46.01 5.29 -43.42
CA GLN A 205 -47.37 4.76 -43.43
C GLN A 205 -48.43 5.87 -43.62
N ALA A 206 -48.26 7.02 -42.97
CA ALA A 206 -49.14 8.17 -43.13
C ALA A 206 -49.09 8.74 -44.57
N ILE A 207 -47.89 8.95 -45.11
CA ILE A 207 -47.70 9.45 -46.49
C ILE A 207 -48.29 8.46 -47.51
N PHE A 208 -48.09 7.16 -47.31
CA PHE A 208 -48.65 6.14 -48.20
C PHE A 208 -50.19 6.18 -48.20
N SER A 209 -50.82 6.29 -47.03
CA SER A 209 -52.27 6.41 -46.90
C SER A 209 -52.82 7.69 -47.54
N ILE A 210 -52.14 8.83 -47.34
CA ILE A 210 -52.48 10.11 -47.98
C ILE A 210 -52.37 9.99 -49.51
N THR A 211 -51.33 9.33 -50.02
CA THR A 211 -51.10 9.13 -51.45
C THR A 211 -52.20 8.28 -52.09
N LEU A 212 -52.57 7.15 -51.45
CA LEU A 212 -53.67 6.29 -51.89
C LEU A 212 -55.02 7.01 -51.90
N THR A 213 -55.34 7.73 -50.82
CA THR A 213 -56.59 8.51 -50.74
C THR A 213 -56.62 9.62 -51.80
N SER A 214 -55.49 10.28 -52.06
CA SER A 214 -55.35 11.27 -53.14
C SER A 214 -55.60 10.68 -54.53
N GLN A 215 -55.00 9.52 -54.83
CA GLN A 215 -55.22 8.81 -56.09
C GLN A 215 -56.69 8.38 -56.25
N SER A 216 -57.32 7.91 -55.17
CA SER A 216 -58.76 7.56 -55.15
C SER A 216 -59.66 8.77 -55.44
N ALA A 217 -59.38 9.92 -54.81
CA ALA A 217 -60.11 11.17 -55.07
C ALA A 217 -60.00 11.60 -56.54
N ARG A 218 -58.83 11.43 -57.15
CA ARG A 218 -58.59 11.74 -58.56
C ARG A 218 -59.36 10.81 -59.51
N LEU A 219 -59.47 9.52 -59.19
CA LEU A 219 -60.28 8.55 -59.96
C LEU A 219 -61.79 8.81 -59.84
N LEU A 220 -62.25 9.26 -58.66
CA LEU A 220 -63.66 9.61 -58.42
C LEU A 220 -64.09 10.88 -59.15
N LEU A 221 -63.16 11.78 -59.45
CA LEU A 221 -63.43 13.02 -60.19
C LEU A 221 -64.09 12.76 -61.56
N ASP A 222 -63.66 11.71 -62.25
CA ASP A 222 -64.15 11.33 -63.59
C ASP A 222 -65.41 10.43 -63.52
N ARG A 223 -65.64 9.71 -62.41
CA ARG A 223 -66.71 8.70 -62.28
C ARG A 223 -67.89 9.15 -61.42
N GLU A 224 -67.61 9.70 -60.24
CA GLU A 224 -68.60 10.06 -59.21
C GLU A 224 -68.20 11.39 -58.52
N PRO A 225 -68.27 12.53 -59.22
CA PRO A 225 -67.76 13.82 -58.72
C PRO A 225 -68.43 14.29 -57.40
N ALA A 226 -69.67 13.85 -57.13
CA ALA A 226 -70.37 14.16 -55.88
C ALA A 226 -69.70 13.59 -54.61
N ARG A 227 -68.83 12.57 -54.74
CA ARG A 227 -68.11 11.94 -53.61
C ARG A 227 -66.71 12.49 -53.38
N VAL A 228 -66.22 13.36 -54.26
CA VAL A 228 -64.91 14.00 -54.14
C VAL A 228 -64.77 14.83 -52.85
N PRO A 229 -65.77 15.63 -52.41
CA PRO A 229 -65.67 16.39 -51.15
C PRO A 229 -65.40 15.50 -49.94
N GLU A 230 -66.09 14.36 -49.83
CA GLU A 230 -65.91 13.41 -48.72
C GLU A 230 -64.48 12.83 -48.68
N GLN A 231 -63.88 12.57 -49.85
CA GLN A 231 -62.50 12.10 -49.92
C GLN A 231 -61.48 13.18 -49.57
N LEU A 232 -61.75 14.43 -49.94
CA LEU A 232 -60.91 15.58 -49.56
C LEU A 232 -60.96 15.83 -48.05
N ASP A 233 -62.13 15.72 -47.42
CA ASP A 233 -62.28 15.82 -45.95
C ASP A 233 -61.51 14.71 -45.22
N ARG A 234 -61.55 13.48 -45.76
CA ARG A 234 -60.74 12.35 -45.26
C ARG A 234 -59.24 12.63 -45.37
N LEU A 235 -58.80 13.18 -46.51
CA LEU A 235 -57.41 13.50 -46.78
C LEU A 235 -56.92 14.60 -45.82
N GLN A 236 -57.74 15.64 -45.58
CA GLN A 236 -57.46 16.68 -44.59
C GLN A 236 -57.34 16.09 -43.18
N THR A 237 -58.30 15.27 -42.75
CA THR A 237 -58.29 14.61 -41.44
C THR A 237 -57.04 13.73 -41.25
N MET A 238 -56.69 12.92 -42.25
CA MET A 238 -55.48 12.08 -42.22
C MET A 238 -54.20 12.93 -42.10
N THR A 239 -54.15 14.07 -42.78
CA THR A 239 -52.99 14.98 -42.75
C THR A 239 -52.87 15.66 -41.38
N GLU A 240 -53.98 16.12 -40.80
CA GLU A 240 -54.01 16.72 -39.46
C GLU A 240 -53.59 15.71 -38.38
N GLN A 241 -54.08 14.47 -38.46
CA GLN A 241 -53.70 13.38 -37.55
C GLN A 241 -52.22 13.02 -37.66
N ALA A 242 -51.69 12.89 -38.89
CA ALA A 242 -50.27 12.62 -39.13
C ALA A 242 -49.38 13.73 -38.57
N LEU A 243 -49.78 15.00 -38.75
CA LEU A 243 -49.05 16.16 -38.23
C LEU A 243 -49.06 16.20 -36.69
N ALA A 244 -50.20 15.86 -36.06
CA ALA A 244 -50.32 15.80 -34.62
C ALA A 244 -49.45 14.69 -34.00
N GLN A 245 -49.44 13.50 -34.62
CA GLN A 245 -48.58 12.38 -34.21
C GLN A 245 -47.09 12.72 -34.33
N LEU A 246 -46.68 13.32 -35.45
CA LEU A 246 -45.32 13.82 -35.66
C LEU A 246 -44.88 14.83 -34.59
N ARG A 247 -45.74 15.82 -34.29
CA ARG A 247 -45.44 16.84 -33.27
C ARG A 247 -45.29 16.23 -31.87
N SER A 248 -46.13 15.26 -31.51
CA SER A 248 -46.04 14.55 -30.22
C SER A 248 -44.75 13.76 -30.09
N LEU A 249 -44.33 13.04 -31.15
CA LEU A 249 -43.10 12.26 -31.14
C LEU A 249 -41.84 13.15 -31.14
N ILE A 250 -41.83 14.26 -31.88
CA ILE A 250 -40.74 15.25 -31.85
C ILE A 250 -40.60 15.88 -30.46
N ALA A 251 -41.71 16.13 -29.76
CA ALA A 251 -41.66 16.66 -28.39
C ALA A 251 -40.99 15.69 -27.41
N GLN A 252 -41.16 14.38 -27.59
CA GLN A 252 -40.50 13.33 -26.77
C GLN A 252 -39.00 13.19 -27.06
N LEU A 253 -38.56 13.58 -28.26
CA LEU A 253 -37.15 13.55 -28.69
C LEU A 253 -36.32 14.75 -28.23
N ARG A 254 -36.98 15.83 -27.79
CA ARG A 254 -36.29 17.02 -27.33
C ARG A 254 -35.76 16.76 -25.91
N PRO A 255 -34.44 16.84 -25.68
CA PRO A 255 -33.90 16.60 -24.34
C PRO A 255 -34.51 17.60 -23.35
N PRO A 256 -34.78 17.18 -22.10
CA PRO A 256 -35.14 18.12 -21.05
C PRO A 256 -34.04 19.18 -20.97
N GLN A 257 -34.41 20.44 -21.15
CA GLN A 257 -33.49 21.56 -20.98
C GLN A 257 -33.18 21.61 -19.48
N SER A 258 -31.97 21.22 -19.13
CA SER A 258 -31.36 21.40 -17.80
C SER A 258 -31.24 22.88 -17.47
#